data_AF-A0A962EL96-F1
#
_entry.id   AF-A0A962EL96-F1
#
_cell.length_a   1.000
_cell.length_b   1.000
_cell.length_c   1.000
_cell.angle_alpha   90.00
_cell.angle_beta   90.00
_cell.angle_gamma   90.00
#
_symmetry.space_group_name_H-M   'P 1'
#
loop_
_entity.id
_entity.type
_entity.pdbx_description
1 polymer ?
#
loop_
_entity_poly.entity_id
_entity_poly.type
_entity_poly.pdbx_seq_one_letter_code
_entity_poly.pdbx_strand_id
1 'polypeptide(L)'
;PQDGRIKTKKPDGNEIELRLSTLPTAFGEKLVMRIFDPDVLLKSFEELGLVNEDHARWQELIQKPNGIVLVTGPTGSGKTTTLYTSLKQISTPEVNVSTIEDPIEMVEESFNQMQVNKKINLGFADGVKTLLRQDPDIIMIGEIRDLETADMAMQSALTGHLVISTLHTNDSPTAISRLLDLGIPYYLIKATLLGVMAQRLVRTLCPHCKEAIPLEEGAWKQLTAPWKVTPPEKVYKPVGCLECRNTGYMGREGIYEILTMTPSIKALINEHTDLGKLRQQGMREGMRTLRLSGAQKIAAGTTTIEEVLRVTPELEKY
;
A
#
# COMPACT_ATOMS: atom_id res chain seq x y z
N PRO A 1 15.31 -0.51 -27.41
CA PRO A 1 14.64 0.20 -26.30
C PRO A 1 15.69 1.03 -25.57
N GLN A 2 15.33 2.23 -25.10
CA GLN A 2 16.25 3.12 -24.36
C GLN A 2 15.53 3.66 -23.13
N ASP A 3 16.24 3.75 -22.01
CA ASP A 3 15.74 4.32 -20.76
C ASP A 3 16.61 5.50 -20.33
N GLY A 4 15.99 6.57 -19.83
CA GLY A 4 16.68 7.80 -19.45
C GLY A 4 16.00 8.53 -18.30
N ARG A 5 16.74 9.42 -17.64
CA ARG A 5 16.24 10.30 -16.57
C ARG A 5 16.61 11.75 -16.88
N ILE A 6 15.67 12.68 -16.69
CA ILE A 6 15.88 14.12 -16.86
C ILE A 6 15.38 14.82 -15.60
N LYS A 7 16.24 15.57 -14.93
CA LYS A 7 15.81 16.53 -13.90
C LYS A 7 15.39 17.82 -14.58
N THR A 8 14.20 18.32 -14.26
CA THR A 8 13.67 19.57 -14.79
C THR A 8 12.82 20.28 -13.74
N LYS A 9 12.20 21.41 -14.09
CA LYS A 9 11.37 22.20 -13.17
C LYS A 9 9.93 22.27 -13.68
N LYS A 10 8.98 22.20 -12.75
CA LYS A 10 7.57 22.57 -12.97
C LYS A 10 7.47 24.06 -13.32
N PRO A 11 6.37 24.52 -13.95
CA PRO A 11 6.16 25.95 -14.23
C PRO A 11 6.21 26.86 -12.99
N ASP A 12 5.94 26.32 -11.81
CA ASP A 12 6.03 27.00 -10.51
C ASP A 12 7.46 27.06 -9.94
N GLY A 13 8.45 26.45 -10.61
CA GLY A 13 9.85 26.43 -10.22
C GLY A 13 10.31 25.20 -9.44
N ASN A 14 9.38 24.34 -8.98
CA ASN A 14 9.69 23.15 -8.20
C ASN A 14 10.36 22.06 -9.05
N GLU A 15 11.35 21.35 -8.50
CA GLU A 15 12.07 20.30 -9.24
C GLU A 15 11.22 19.04 -9.42
N ILE A 16 11.32 18.43 -10.61
CA ILE A 16 10.72 17.13 -10.94
C ILE A 16 11.73 16.28 -11.71
N GLU A 17 11.56 14.95 -11.62
CA GLU A 17 12.28 13.99 -12.44
C GLU A 17 11.34 13.40 -13.50
N LEU A 18 11.78 13.38 -14.75
CA LEU A 18 11.13 12.64 -15.82
C LEU A 18 11.90 11.36 -16.07
N ARG A 19 11.22 10.21 -15.98
CA ARG A 19 11.75 8.93 -16.45
C ARG A 19 11.18 8.62 -17.82
N LEU A 20 12.06 8.45 -18.79
CA LEU A 20 11.75 8.22 -20.20
C LEU A 20 12.04 6.77 -20.53
N SER A 21 11.14 6.13 -21.28
CA SER A 21 11.37 4.79 -21.84
C SER A 21 10.88 4.76 -23.29
N THR A 22 11.77 4.38 -24.21
CA THR A 22 11.46 4.18 -25.63
C THR A 22 11.43 2.70 -25.97
N LEU A 23 10.44 2.34 -26.79
CA LEU A 23 10.26 0.97 -27.28
C LEU A 23 10.03 1.02 -28.79
N PRO A 24 10.80 0.26 -29.60
CA PRO A 24 10.51 0.14 -31.02
C PRO A 24 9.17 -0.60 -31.21
N THR A 25 8.35 -0.08 -32.11
CA THR A 25 7.07 -0.66 -32.53
C THR A 25 7.03 -0.77 -34.05
N ALA A 26 6.07 -1.51 -34.59
CA ALA A 26 5.93 -1.68 -36.04
C ALA A 26 5.77 -0.36 -36.82
N PHE A 27 5.32 0.72 -36.16
CA PHE A 27 5.03 2.02 -36.78
C PHE A 27 5.95 3.15 -36.28
N GLY A 28 7.11 2.82 -35.70
CA GLY A 28 8.06 3.77 -35.14
C GLY A 28 8.32 3.54 -33.65
N GLU A 29 8.83 4.55 -32.95
CA GLU A 29 9.12 4.42 -31.51
C GLU A 29 7.97 4.93 -30.64
N LYS A 30 7.62 4.16 -29.61
CA LYS A 30 6.73 4.59 -28.54
C LYS A 30 7.60 5.18 -27.41
N LEU A 31 7.34 6.44 -27.05
CA LEU A 31 7.91 7.07 -25.87
C LEU A 31 6.87 7.12 -24.73
N VAL A 32 7.27 6.69 -23.54
CA VAL A 32 6.52 6.93 -22.30
C VAL A 32 7.36 7.84 -21.42
N MET A 33 6.77 8.95 -20.98
CA MET A 33 7.35 9.82 -19.95
C MET A 33 6.54 9.68 -18.66
N ARG A 34 7.20 9.26 -17.58
CA ARG A 34 6.62 9.22 -16.25
C ARG A 34 7.17 10.40 -15.45
N ILE A 35 6.26 11.25 -14.97
CA ILE A 35 6.59 12.40 -14.12
C ILE A 35 6.68 11.90 -12.67
N PHE A 36 7.80 12.19 -12.03
CA PHE A 36 8.01 12.00 -10.60
C PHE A 36 8.06 13.36 -9.94
N ASP A 37 7.08 13.58 -9.08
CA ASP A 37 6.92 14.79 -8.30
C ASP A 37 7.25 14.46 -6.83
N PRO A 38 8.37 14.99 -6.28
CA PRO A 38 8.75 14.76 -4.88
C PRO A 38 7.64 15.14 -3.89
N ASP A 39 6.84 16.15 -4.21
CA ASP A 39 5.76 16.64 -3.35
C ASP A 39 4.65 15.60 -3.15
N VAL A 40 4.46 14.69 -4.11
CA VAL A 40 3.44 13.62 -4.00
C VAL A 40 3.80 12.61 -2.91
N LEU A 41 5.08 12.49 -2.56
CA LEU A 41 5.56 11.63 -1.47
C LEU A 41 5.53 12.34 -0.10
N LEU A 42 5.16 13.63 -0.05
CA LEU A 42 5.10 14.46 1.15
C LEU A 42 3.68 14.63 1.72
N LYS A 43 2.80 13.64 1.50
CA LYS A 43 1.43 13.70 2.01
C LYS A 43 1.33 13.24 3.46
N SER A 44 0.55 13.97 4.24
CA SER A 44 0.06 13.55 5.56
C SER A 44 -0.85 12.32 5.45
N PHE A 45 -1.02 11.56 6.54
CA PHE A 45 -1.93 10.42 6.55
C PHE A 45 -3.38 10.82 6.28
N GLU A 46 -3.80 12.01 6.74
CA GLU A 46 -5.11 12.58 6.42
C GLU A 46 -5.29 12.78 4.91
N GLU A 47 -4.29 13.34 4.21
CA GLU A 47 -4.31 13.54 2.76
C GLU A 47 -4.23 12.22 1.97
N LEU A 48 -3.70 11.16 2.59
CA LEU A 48 -3.75 9.80 2.05
C LEU A 48 -5.10 9.12 2.30
N GLY A 49 -5.98 9.71 3.10
CA GLY A 49 -7.27 9.17 3.48
C GLY A 49 -7.20 8.08 4.57
N LEU A 50 -6.04 7.90 5.21
CA LEU A 50 -5.84 7.00 6.33
C LEU A 50 -6.17 7.75 7.63
N VAL A 51 -7.36 7.51 8.17
CA VAL A 51 -7.92 8.29 9.27
C VAL A 51 -8.57 7.39 10.32
N ASN A 52 -8.93 7.97 11.47
CA ASN A 52 -9.69 7.33 12.54
C ASN A 52 -9.02 6.03 13.05
N GLU A 53 -9.81 4.97 13.23
CA GLU A 53 -9.36 3.67 13.74
C GLU A 53 -8.29 3.02 12.85
N ASP A 54 -8.36 3.20 11.54
CA ASP A 54 -7.37 2.63 10.63
C ASP A 54 -6.01 3.33 10.80
N HIS A 55 -6.03 4.66 10.98
CA HIS A 55 -4.82 5.41 11.33
C HIS A 55 -4.26 4.96 12.68
N ALA A 56 -5.11 4.85 13.72
CA ALA A 56 -4.67 4.41 15.05
C ALA A 56 -4.03 3.01 15.02
N ARG A 57 -4.60 2.07 14.27
CA ARG A 57 -4.03 0.72 14.10
C ARG A 57 -2.69 0.75 13.36
N TRP A 58 -2.60 1.55 12.30
CA TRP A 58 -1.34 1.68 11.58
C TRP A 58 -0.23 2.25 12.47
N GLN A 59 -0.55 3.30 13.23
CA GLN A 59 0.36 3.90 14.20
C GLN A 59 0.84 2.89 15.25
N GLU A 60 -0.06 2.06 15.78
CA GLU A 60 0.32 1.02 16.74
C GLU A 60 1.30 0.00 16.15
N LEU A 61 1.15 -0.34 14.87
CA LEU A 61 2.02 -1.29 14.18
C LEU A 61 3.42 -0.73 13.94
N ILE A 62 3.52 0.50 13.42
CA ILE A 62 4.81 1.11 13.06
C ILE A 62 5.60 1.63 14.26
N GLN A 63 4.99 1.69 15.45
CA GLN A 63 5.65 2.05 16.71
C GLN A 63 6.11 0.82 17.51
N LYS A 64 5.90 -0.41 17.03
CA LYS A 64 6.45 -1.59 17.69
C LYS A 64 7.99 -1.59 17.58
N PRO A 65 8.71 -2.03 18.62
CA PRO A 65 10.17 -2.04 18.61
C PRO A 65 10.74 -3.00 17.55
N ASN A 66 10.05 -4.12 17.31
CA ASN A 66 10.48 -5.11 16.35
C ASN A 66 9.32 -5.92 15.78
N GLY A 67 9.55 -6.58 14.65
CA GLY A 67 8.57 -7.38 13.93
C GLY A 67 8.41 -6.92 12.49
N ILE A 68 7.52 -7.56 11.72
CA ILE A 68 7.28 -7.25 10.31
C ILE A 68 5.92 -6.58 10.15
N VAL A 69 5.90 -5.47 9.43
CA VAL A 69 4.67 -4.84 8.93
C VAL A 69 4.69 -4.86 7.40
N LEU A 70 3.62 -5.36 6.79
CA LEU A 70 3.53 -5.48 5.34
C LEU A 70 2.49 -4.53 4.75
N VAL A 71 2.87 -3.81 3.70
CA VAL A 71 1.94 -3.01 2.88
C VAL A 71 1.72 -3.71 1.54
N THR A 72 0.47 -3.95 1.17
CA THR A 72 0.13 -4.80 0.03
C THR A 72 -0.80 -4.11 -0.96
N GLY A 73 -0.71 -4.53 -2.21
CA GLY A 73 -1.55 -4.05 -3.29
C GLY A 73 -0.84 -4.04 -4.65
N PRO A 74 -1.59 -3.80 -5.74
CA PRO A 74 -1.06 -3.77 -7.09
C PRO A 74 -0.14 -2.56 -7.30
N THR A 75 0.48 -2.50 -8.47
CA THR A 75 1.21 -1.31 -8.92
C THR A 75 0.29 -0.09 -8.94
N GLY A 76 0.77 1.05 -8.43
CA GLY A 76 -0.01 2.29 -8.39
C GLY A 76 -1.08 2.34 -7.30
N SER A 77 -1.06 1.44 -6.32
CA SER A 77 -1.97 1.49 -5.16
C SER A 77 -1.54 2.43 -4.03
N GLY A 78 -0.43 3.15 -4.19
CA GLY A 78 0.05 4.12 -3.20
C GLY A 78 0.97 3.57 -2.10
N LYS A 79 1.41 2.30 -2.18
CA LYS A 79 2.26 1.65 -1.16
C LYS A 79 3.50 2.47 -0.82
N THR A 80 4.27 2.88 -1.84
CA THR A 80 5.50 3.66 -1.64
C THR A 80 5.22 4.98 -0.92
N THR A 81 4.13 5.66 -1.28
CA THR A 81 3.73 6.89 -0.60
C THR A 81 3.44 6.64 0.87
N THR A 82 2.65 5.61 1.20
CA THR A 82 2.35 5.24 2.59
C THR A 82 3.61 4.83 3.35
N LEU A 83 4.52 4.07 2.73
CA LEU A 83 5.80 3.72 3.34
C LEU A 83 6.65 4.94 3.64
N TYR A 84 6.86 5.83 2.67
CA TYR A 84 7.66 7.04 2.85
C TYR A 84 7.06 7.96 3.92
N THR A 85 5.73 8.17 3.92
CA THR A 85 5.05 8.94 4.98
C THR A 85 5.28 8.29 6.36
N SER A 86 5.23 6.96 6.46
CA SER A 86 5.46 6.24 7.72
C SER A 86 6.92 6.37 8.18
N LEU A 87 7.89 6.14 7.29
CA LEU A 87 9.31 6.22 7.58
C LEU A 87 9.72 7.63 8.02
N LYS A 88 9.22 8.67 7.35
CA LYS A 88 9.49 10.06 7.77
C LYS A 88 8.96 10.37 9.16
N GLN A 89 7.81 9.80 9.53
CA GLN A 89 7.23 10.03 10.85
C GLN A 89 8.05 9.37 11.98
N ILE A 90 8.63 8.20 11.70
CA ILE A 90 9.38 7.41 12.70
C ILE A 90 10.89 7.63 12.63
N SER A 91 11.40 8.29 11.58
CA SER A 91 12.82 8.64 11.48
C SER A 91 13.11 9.85 12.34
N THR A 92 13.78 9.61 13.47
CA THR A 92 14.34 10.64 14.34
C THR A 92 15.85 10.55 14.34
N PRO A 93 16.59 11.58 14.79
CA PRO A 93 18.06 11.52 14.87
C PRO A 93 18.61 10.35 15.70
N GLU A 94 17.80 9.79 16.60
CA GLU A 94 18.13 8.66 17.46
C GLU A 94 17.77 7.29 16.87
N VAL A 95 17.06 7.24 15.73
CA VAL A 95 16.57 6.01 15.11
C VAL A 95 17.23 5.83 13.75
N ASN A 96 18.06 4.80 13.62
CA ASN A 96 18.72 4.47 12.35
C ASN A 96 17.75 3.73 11.41
N VAL A 97 17.11 4.51 10.54
CA VAL A 97 16.26 3.98 9.48
C VAL A 97 17.09 3.73 8.22
N SER A 98 17.00 2.51 7.68
CA SER A 98 17.69 2.10 6.46
C SER A 98 16.75 1.41 5.46
N THR A 99 16.84 1.75 4.17
CA THR A 99 15.97 1.23 3.11
C THR A 99 16.75 0.49 2.02
N ILE A 100 16.08 -0.46 1.36
CA ILE A 100 16.58 -1.18 0.18
C ILE A 100 15.52 -1.12 -0.92
N GLU A 101 15.83 -0.53 -2.07
CA GLU A 101 14.83 -0.16 -3.08
C GLU A 101 15.26 -0.51 -4.53
N ASP A 102 14.33 -0.80 -5.44
CA ASP A 102 14.60 -1.09 -6.87
C ASP A 102 13.59 -0.36 -7.79
N PRO A 103 13.82 0.91 -8.20
CA PRO A 103 14.86 1.83 -7.76
C PRO A 103 14.42 2.68 -6.55
N ILE A 104 15.32 3.54 -6.04
CA ILE A 104 14.94 4.61 -5.10
C ILE A 104 14.00 5.59 -5.82
N GLU A 105 12.81 5.83 -5.26
CA GLU A 105 11.81 6.68 -5.90
C GLU A 105 12.04 8.17 -5.66
N MET A 106 12.49 8.51 -4.45
CA MET A 106 12.91 9.85 -4.06
C MET A 106 14.03 9.75 -3.04
N VAL A 107 15.03 10.63 -3.19
CA VAL A 107 16.11 10.80 -2.22
C VAL A 107 15.56 11.58 -1.03
N GLU A 108 15.73 11.03 0.16
CA GLU A 108 15.25 11.57 1.41
C GLU A 108 16.40 11.61 2.42
N GLU A 109 16.65 12.80 2.99
CA GLU A 109 17.81 13.01 3.86
C GLU A 109 17.59 12.43 5.27
N SER A 110 16.34 12.22 5.67
CA SER A 110 16.01 11.70 7.00
C SER A 110 16.35 10.23 7.20
N PHE A 111 16.70 9.44 6.17
CA PHE A 111 17.05 8.03 6.34
C PHE A 111 18.04 7.52 5.28
N ASN A 112 18.71 6.41 5.59
CA ASN A 112 19.73 5.83 4.72
C ASN A 112 19.07 5.00 3.60
N GLN A 113 19.40 5.26 2.33
CA GLN A 113 18.76 4.56 1.21
C GLN A 113 19.76 3.82 0.34
N MET A 114 19.55 2.51 0.18
CA MET A 114 20.33 1.65 -0.72
C MET A 114 19.49 1.28 -1.95
N GLN A 115 20.04 1.52 -3.15
CA GLN A 115 19.42 1.03 -4.38
C GLN A 115 19.99 -0.34 -4.76
N VAL A 116 19.13 -1.28 -5.13
CA VAL A 116 19.50 -2.56 -5.74
C VAL A 116 20.35 -2.30 -6.99
N ASN A 117 21.47 -3.01 -7.10
CA ASN A 117 22.40 -2.89 -8.22
C ASN A 117 22.77 -4.26 -8.77
N LYS A 118 22.03 -4.66 -9.82
CA LYS A 118 22.20 -5.95 -10.50
C LYS A 118 23.56 -6.11 -11.18
N LYS A 119 24.27 -5.01 -11.51
CA LYS A 119 25.58 -5.07 -12.17
C LYS A 119 26.69 -5.57 -11.23
N ILE A 120 26.53 -5.38 -9.93
CA ILE A 120 27.49 -5.82 -8.89
C ILE A 120 26.90 -6.93 -8.01
N ASN A 121 25.80 -7.55 -8.44
CA ASN A 121 25.05 -8.56 -7.67
C ASN A 121 24.63 -8.08 -6.27
N LEU A 122 24.28 -6.80 -6.12
CA LEU A 122 23.72 -6.26 -4.87
C LEU A 122 22.19 -6.30 -4.95
N GLY A 123 21.61 -7.41 -4.47
CA GLY A 123 20.16 -7.64 -4.41
C GLY A 123 19.52 -7.23 -3.09
N PHE A 124 18.23 -7.54 -2.92
CA PHE A 124 17.49 -7.27 -1.67
C PHE A 124 18.07 -8.05 -0.49
N ALA A 125 18.20 -9.38 -0.61
CA ALA A 125 18.72 -10.23 0.47
C ALA A 125 20.14 -9.83 0.91
N ASP A 126 21.06 -9.57 -0.04
CA ASP A 126 22.43 -9.13 0.27
C ASP A 126 22.47 -7.72 0.85
N GLY A 127 21.53 -6.87 0.44
CA GLY A 127 21.27 -5.58 1.07
C GLY A 127 20.94 -5.72 2.55
N VAL A 128 19.98 -6.60 2.89
CA VAL A 128 19.59 -6.82 4.29
C VAL A 128 20.77 -7.36 5.10
N LYS A 129 21.50 -8.34 4.56
CA LYS A 129 22.73 -8.88 5.21
C LYS A 129 23.75 -7.78 5.49
N THR A 130 23.86 -6.80 4.60
CA THR A 130 24.79 -5.67 4.76
C THR A 130 24.28 -4.68 5.79
N LEU A 131 23.00 -4.32 5.74
CA LEU A 131 22.38 -3.43 6.71
C LEU A 131 22.43 -3.97 8.13
N LEU A 132 22.32 -5.29 8.35
CA LEU A 132 22.45 -5.89 9.69
C LEU A 132 23.82 -5.65 10.35
N ARG A 133 24.84 -5.21 9.61
CA ARG A 133 26.15 -4.78 10.15
C ARG A 133 26.29 -3.26 10.25
N GLN A 134 25.20 -2.52 10.09
CA GLN A 134 25.15 -1.06 10.12
C GLN A 134 24.33 -0.53 11.31
N ASP A 135 24.06 -1.38 12.30
CA ASP A 135 23.30 -1.03 13.50
C ASP A 135 21.94 -0.35 13.20
N PRO A 136 21.08 -0.92 12.31
CA PRO A 136 19.79 -0.33 11.99
C PRO A 136 18.79 -0.58 13.12
N ASP A 137 17.86 0.34 13.34
CA ASP A 137 16.68 0.10 14.18
C ASP A 137 15.50 -0.35 13.32
N ILE A 138 15.36 0.27 12.15
CA ILE A 138 14.25 0.05 11.21
C ILE A 138 14.80 -0.27 9.83
N ILE A 139 14.33 -1.36 9.24
CA ILE A 139 14.70 -1.80 7.90
C ILE A 139 13.48 -1.75 6.99
N MET A 140 13.54 -0.94 5.93
CA MET A 140 12.55 -0.99 4.85
C MET A 140 13.08 -1.82 3.68
N ILE A 141 12.36 -2.88 3.33
CA ILE A 141 12.65 -3.70 2.15
C ILE A 141 11.59 -3.35 1.10
N GLY A 142 12.00 -2.77 -0.02
CA GLY A 142 11.08 -2.24 -1.04
C GLY A 142 10.00 -3.23 -1.46
N GLU A 143 10.35 -4.51 -1.58
CA GLU A 143 9.41 -5.60 -1.83
C GLU A 143 10.02 -6.96 -1.46
N ILE A 144 9.15 -7.91 -1.09
CA ILE A 144 9.51 -9.32 -0.93
C ILE A 144 8.99 -10.09 -2.16
N ARG A 145 9.89 -10.55 -3.03
CA ARG A 145 9.56 -11.30 -4.25
C ARG A 145 9.82 -12.79 -4.14
N ASP A 146 10.81 -13.16 -3.35
CA ASP A 146 11.37 -14.50 -3.27
C ASP A 146 11.57 -14.94 -1.80
N LEU A 147 11.83 -16.22 -1.62
CA LEU A 147 12.05 -16.85 -0.32
C LEU A 147 13.27 -16.24 0.39
N GLU A 148 14.37 -16.00 -0.34
CA GLU A 148 15.61 -15.50 0.28
C GLU A 148 15.38 -14.13 0.93
N THR A 149 14.72 -13.20 0.23
CA THR A 149 14.38 -11.88 0.77
C THR A 149 13.40 -11.99 1.94
N ALA A 150 12.41 -12.89 1.83
CA ALA A 150 11.45 -13.15 2.90
C ALA A 150 12.14 -13.70 4.16
N ASP A 151 13.05 -14.66 4.02
CA ASP A 151 13.83 -15.22 5.13
C ASP A 151 14.69 -14.14 5.79
N MET A 152 15.35 -13.28 5.02
CA MET A 152 16.13 -12.18 5.58
C MET A 152 15.25 -11.20 6.36
N ALA A 153 14.06 -10.86 5.86
CA ALA A 153 13.10 -10.03 6.59
C ALA A 153 12.67 -10.68 7.92
N MET A 154 12.41 -11.99 7.91
CA MET A 154 12.04 -12.78 9.10
C MET A 154 13.18 -12.82 10.12
N GLN A 155 14.42 -13.04 9.68
CA GLN A 155 15.58 -13.04 10.56
C GLN A 155 15.83 -11.67 11.17
N SER A 156 15.76 -10.59 10.39
CA SER A 156 15.87 -9.22 10.91
C SER A 156 14.83 -8.92 11.99
N ALA A 157 13.58 -9.34 11.80
CA ALA A 157 12.53 -9.16 12.79
C ALA A 157 12.79 -9.96 14.09
N LEU A 158 13.28 -11.20 13.97
CA LEU A 158 13.64 -12.04 15.12
C LEU A 158 14.84 -11.48 15.90
N THR A 159 15.75 -10.78 15.24
CA THR A 159 16.94 -10.17 15.86
C THR A 159 16.67 -8.78 16.45
N GLY A 160 15.40 -8.36 16.51
CA GLY A 160 15.00 -7.14 17.23
C GLY A 160 14.79 -5.90 16.36
N HIS A 161 14.70 -6.04 15.04
CA HIS A 161 14.46 -4.92 14.13
C HIS A 161 12.99 -4.79 13.76
N LEU A 162 12.53 -3.55 13.56
CA LEU A 162 11.26 -3.31 12.87
C LEU A 162 11.50 -3.38 11.36
N VAL A 163 10.83 -4.31 10.69
CA VAL A 163 10.91 -4.48 9.23
C VAL A 163 9.62 -4.03 8.60
N ILE A 164 9.71 -3.10 7.64
CA ILE A 164 8.57 -2.65 6.86
C ILE A 164 8.80 -3.06 5.40
N SER A 165 7.85 -3.75 4.78
CA SER A 165 8.03 -4.20 3.40
C SER A 165 6.74 -4.21 2.59
N THR A 166 6.85 -4.50 1.29
CA THR A 166 5.69 -4.68 0.42
C THR A 166 5.54 -6.07 -0.14
N LEU A 167 4.28 -6.45 -0.38
CA LEU A 167 3.90 -7.61 -1.17
C LEU A 167 2.88 -7.22 -2.23
N HIS A 168 2.78 -8.05 -3.27
CA HIS A 168 1.77 -7.92 -4.31
C HIS A 168 0.62 -8.92 -4.08
N THR A 169 -0.21 -8.64 -3.08
CA THR A 169 -1.45 -9.40 -2.84
C THR A 169 -2.69 -8.54 -3.02
N ASN A 170 -3.83 -9.20 -3.21
CA ASN A 170 -5.10 -8.52 -3.46
C ASN A 170 -5.70 -7.92 -2.19
N ASP A 171 -5.42 -8.51 -1.04
CA ASP A 171 -5.93 -8.10 0.26
C ASP A 171 -4.96 -8.53 1.39
N SER A 172 -5.32 -8.20 2.63
CA SER A 172 -4.44 -8.41 3.79
C SER A 172 -4.32 -9.88 4.19
N PRO A 173 -5.41 -10.68 4.29
CA PRO A 173 -5.31 -12.12 4.56
C PRO A 173 -4.44 -12.87 3.53
N THR A 174 -4.58 -12.55 2.24
CA THR A 174 -3.83 -13.22 1.16
C THR A 174 -2.31 -13.06 1.31
N ALA A 175 -1.83 -12.01 1.99
CA ALA A 175 -0.41 -11.83 2.27
C ALA A 175 0.16 -12.98 3.12
N ILE A 176 -0.63 -13.56 4.02
CA ILE A 176 -0.21 -14.71 4.84
C ILE A 176 -0.06 -15.95 3.95
N SER A 177 -1.04 -16.22 3.08
CA SER A 177 -0.94 -17.31 2.09
C SER A 177 0.28 -17.11 1.20
N ARG A 178 0.53 -15.87 0.74
CA ARG A 178 1.68 -15.57 -0.11
C ARG A 178 3.02 -15.86 0.58
N LEU A 179 3.16 -15.58 1.87
CA LEU A 179 4.35 -15.93 2.64
C LEU A 179 4.51 -17.46 2.76
N LEU A 180 3.42 -18.19 3.01
CA LEU A 180 3.43 -19.66 3.01
C LEU A 180 3.84 -20.22 1.64
N ASP A 181 3.28 -19.68 0.55
CA ASP A 181 3.59 -20.09 -0.82
C ASP A 181 5.05 -19.81 -1.23
N LEU A 182 5.66 -18.76 -0.65
CA LEU A 182 7.08 -18.50 -0.81
C LEU A 182 7.95 -19.54 -0.09
N GLY A 183 7.39 -20.26 0.88
CA GLY A 183 8.09 -21.28 1.67
C GLY A 183 8.38 -20.86 3.11
N ILE A 184 7.86 -19.72 3.59
CA ILE A 184 8.05 -19.31 4.97
C ILE A 184 7.21 -20.20 5.90
N PRO A 185 7.83 -20.86 6.90
CA PRO A 185 7.08 -21.66 7.85
C PRO A 185 6.06 -20.84 8.66
N TYR A 186 4.86 -21.38 8.85
CA TYR A 186 3.76 -20.70 9.55
C TYR A 186 4.12 -20.22 10.96
N TYR A 187 5.00 -20.95 11.67
CA TYR A 187 5.45 -20.56 13.01
C TYR A 187 6.34 -19.32 13.00
N LEU A 188 7.14 -19.10 11.94
CA LEU A 188 7.90 -17.86 11.77
C LEU A 188 6.97 -16.69 11.52
N ILE A 189 5.97 -16.85 10.63
CA ILE A 189 4.95 -15.81 10.38
C ILE A 189 4.27 -15.41 11.70
N LYS A 190 3.89 -16.37 12.53
CA LYS A 190 3.28 -16.11 13.84
C LYS A 190 4.21 -15.37 14.81
N ALA A 191 5.51 -15.65 14.74
CA ALA A 191 6.51 -15.07 15.61
C ALA A 191 6.85 -13.62 15.22
N THR A 192 6.95 -13.33 13.94
CA THR A 192 7.52 -12.08 13.42
C THR A 192 6.50 -11.09 12.87
N LEU A 193 5.42 -11.55 12.25
CA LEU A 193 4.45 -10.66 11.61
C LEU A 193 3.61 -9.93 12.66
N LEU A 194 3.57 -8.60 12.56
CA LEU A 194 2.77 -7.70 13.40
C LEU A 194 1.41 -7.39 12.76
N GLY A 195 1.41 -7.18 11.45
CA GLY A 195 0.20 -6.83 10.72
C GLY A 195 0.42 -6.64 9.22
N VAL A 196 -0.68 -6.58 8.50
CA VAL A 196 -0.73 -6.39 7.05
C VAL A 196 -1.74 -5.30 6.73
N MET A 197 -1.32 -4.29 5.99
CA MET A 197 -2.17 -3.28 5.38
C MET A 197 -2.32 -3.59 3.89
N ALA A 198 -3.52 -3.79 3.40
CA ALA A 198 -3.82 -3.76 1.98
C ALA A 198 -4.35 -2.39 1.60
N GLN A 199 -3.91 -1.88 0.46
CA GLN A 199 -4.20 -0.54 -0.01
C GLN A 199 -4.68 -0.54 -1.46
N ARG A 200 -5.63 0.35 -1.76
CA ARG A 200 -6.03 0.75 -3.11
C ARG A 200 -6.22 2.25 -3.19
N LEU A 201 -6.13 2.81 -4.40
CA LEU A 201 -6.49 4.20 -4.67
C LEU A 201 -7.77 4.27 -5.48
N VAL A 202 -8.76 4.97 -4.96
CA VAL A 202 -9.98 5.33 -5.67
C VAL A 202 -9.85 6.77 -6.18
N ARG A 203 -10.47 7.06 -7.33
CA ARG A 203 -10.59 8.46 -7.78
C ARG A 203 -11.59 9.19 -6.91
N THR A 204 -11.27 10.43 -6.55
CA THR A 204 -12.17 11.31 -5.80
C THR A 204 -13.06 12.09 -6.76
N LEU A 205 -14.34 12.20 -6.43
CA LEU A 205 -15.31 12.96 -7.20
C LEU A 205 -14.91 14.44 -7.26
N CYS A 206 -15.09 15.04 -8.43
CA CYS A 206 -14.82 16.46 -8.60
C CYS A 206 -15.78 17.30 -7.73
N PRO A 207 -15.26 18.18 -6.85
CA PRO A 207 -16.11 18.97 -5.96
C PRO A 207 -16.98 19.98 -6.71
N HIS A 208 -16.60 20.36 -7.94
CA HIS A 208 -17.29 21.37 -8.74
C HIS A 208 -18.49 20.82 -9.54
N CYS A 209 -18.55 19.51 -9.78
CA CYS A 209 -19.58 18.94 -10.66
C CYS A 209 -20.24 17.66 -10.14
N LYS A 210 -19.87 17.15 -8.95
CA LYS A 210 -20.56 15.97 -8.41
C LYS A 210 -22.04 16.28 -8.16
N GLU A 211 -22.90 15.35 -8.53
CA GLU A 211 -24.35 15.46 -8.35
C GLU A 211 -24.85 14.38 -7.41
N ALA A 212 -25.73 14.76 -6.47
CA ALA A 212 -26.39 13.81 -5.58
C ALA A 212 -27.47 13.02 -6.34
N ILE A 213 -27.46 11.71 -6.17
CA ILE A 213 -28.43 10.77 -6.75
C ILE A 213 -28.96 9.83 -5.67
N PRO A 214 -30.18 9.27 -5.84
CA PRO A 214 -30.65 8.19 -4.98
C PRO A 214 -29.72 6.98 -5.13
N LEU A 215 -29.52 6.26 -4.03
CA LEU A 215 -28.72 5.04 -4.02
C LEU A 215 -29.45 3.90 -4.75
N GLU A 216 -28.75 3.20 -5.62
CA GLU A 216 -29.21 1.92 -6.15
C GLU A 216 -28.93 0.80 -5.13
N GLU A 217 -29.99 0.25 -4.53
CA GLU A 217 -29.87 -0.77 -3.47
C GLU A 217 -29.11 -2.03 -3.92
N GLY A 218 -29.26 -2.44 -5.18
CA GLY A 218 -28.62 -3.63 -5.73
C GLY A 218 -27.09 -3.50 -5.71
N ALA A 219 -26.59 -2.39 -6.23
CA ALA A 219 -25.16 -2.08 -6.24
C ALA A 219 -24.58 -1.94 -4.82
N TRP A 220 -25.33 -1.34 -3.89
CA TRP A 220 -24.92 -1.25 -2.49
C TRP A 220 -24.80 -2.62 -1.82
N LYS A 221 -25.80 -3.49 -2.02
CA LYS A 221 -25.78 -4.87 -1.49
C LYS A 221 -24.62 -5.66 -2.06
N GLN A 222 -24.33 -5.53 -3.36
CA GLN A 222 -23.18 -6.19 -3.99
C GLN A 222 -21.83 -5.69 -3.44
N LEU A 223 -21.72 -4.40 -3.15
CA LEU A 223 -20.52 -3.81 -2.57
C LEU A 223 -20.27 -4.28 -1.14
N THR A 224 -21.32 -4.34 -0.32
CA THR A 224 -21.23 -4.52 1.13
C THR A 224 -21.41 -5.95 1.60
N ALA A 225 -21.91 -6.86 0.75
CA ALA A 225 -22.08 -8.27 1.07
C ALA A 225 -20.80 -8.93 1.60
N PRO A 226 -20.92 -10.01 2.40
CA PRO A 226 -22.13 -10.49 3.08
C PRO A 226 -22.57 -9.60 4.27
N TRP A 227 -21.93 -8.45 4.47
CA TRP A 227 -22.10 -7.62 5.64
C TRP A 227 -23.31 -6.71 5.52
N LYS A 228 -24.05 -6.54 6.63
CA LYS A 228 -25.17 -5.61 6.70
C LYS A 228 -24.64 -4.23 7.04
N VAL A 229 -24.57 -3.35 6.04
CA VAL A 229 -24.16 -1.95 6.20
C VAL A 229 -25.34 -1.06 5.83
N THR A 230 -25.68 -0.14 6.74
CA THR A 230 -26.76 0.83 6.51
C THR A 230 -26.46 1.64 5.24
N PRO A 231 -27.36 1.62 4.23
CA PRO A 231 -27.19 2.43 3.03
C PRO A 231 -27.23 3.92 3.36
N PRO A 232 -26.37 4.76 2.74
CA PRO A 232 -26.50 6.21 2.83
C PRO A 232 -27.78 6.68 2.13
N GLU A 233 -28.36 7.79 2.59
CA GLU A 233 -29.57 8.38 1.97
C GLU A 233 -29.34 8.79 0.51
N LYS A 234 -28.13 9.28 0.21
CA LYS A 234 -27.73 9.77 -1.10
C LYS A 234 -26.30 9.33 -1.38
N VAL A 235 -26.03 9.07 -2.66
CA VAL A 235 -24.67 8.92 -3.18
C VAL A 235 -24.44 9.97 -4.25
N TYR A 236 -23.21 10.06 -4.75
CA TYR A 236 -22.84 11.06 -5.75
C TYR A 236 -22.34 10.38 -7.02
N LYS A 237 -22.69 10.95 -8.18
CA LYS A 237 -22.19 10.52 -9.49
C LYS A 237 -21.19 11.53 -10.08
N PRO A 238 -20.27 11.08 -10.93
CA PRO A 238 -19.41 11.97 -11.72
C PRO A 238 -20.23 12.59 -12.86
N VAL A 239 -20.12 13.91 -13.07
CA VAL A 239 -20.76 14.62 -14.20
C VAL A 239 -19.74 15.02 -15.25
N GLY A 240 -18.66 15.68 -14.82
CA GLY A 240 -17.65 16.25 -15.71
C GLY A 240 -17.85 17.75 -15.90
N CYS A 241 -16.76 18.49 -15.78
CA CYS A 241 -16.70 19.93 -16.04
C CYS A 241 -15.28 20.31 -16.47
N LEU A 242 -15.07 21.59 -16.82
CA LEU A 242 -13.77 22.09 -17.26
C LEU A 242 -12.66 21.85 -16.21
N GLU A 243 -12.97 22.05 -14.93
CA GLU A 243 -12.02 21.88 -13.81
C GLU A 243 -11.45 20.46 -13.76
N CYS A 244 -12.30 19.44 -13.90
CA CYS A 244 -11.87 18.04 -13.93
C CYS A 244 -11.59 17.53 -15.35
N ARG A 245 -11.49 18.42 -16.34
CA ARG A 245 -11.27 18.09 -17.76
C ARG A 245 -12.28 17.05 -18.28
N ASN A 246 -13.54 17.24 -17.90
CA ASN A 246 -14.69 16.39 -18.23
C ASN A 246 -14.59 14.93 -17.76
N THR A 247 -13.73 14.61 -16.79
CA THR A 247 -13.63 13.24 -16.25
C THR A 247 -14.65 12.96 -15.14
N GLY A 248 -15.12 14.01 -14.45
CA GLY A 248 -15.94 13.91 -13.24
C GLY A 248 -15.17 13.59 -11.96
N TYR A 249 -13.85 13.42 -12.04
CA TYR A 249 -12.97 13.08 -10.92
C TYR A 249 -11.80 14.07 -10.81
N MET A 250 -11.38 14.37 -9.59
CA MET A 250 -10.25 15.25 -9.33
C MET A 250 -9.52 14.80 -8.08
N GLY A 251 -8.35 14.17 -8.27
CA GLY A 251 -7.57 13.58 -7.20
C GLY A 251 -7.84 12.09 -6.97
N ARG A 252 -7.18 11.56 -5.93
CA ARG A 252 -7.27 10.16 -5.50
C ARG A 252 -7.15 10.11 -3.99
N GLU A 253 -7.81 9.13 -3.38
CA GLU A 253 -7.77 8.85 -1.96
C GLU A 253 -7.55 7.35 -1.72
N GLY A 254 -6.88 7.00 -0.62
CA GLY A 254 -6.66 5.61 -0.23
C GLY A 254 -7.87 4.97 0.42
N ILE A 255 -8.05 3.68 0.15
CA ILE A 255 -8.89 2.77 0.94
C ILE A 255 -8.00 1.66 1.49
N TYR A 256 -8.24 1.29 2.74
CA TYR A 256 -7.33 0.50 3.55
C TYR A 256 -8.04 -0.69 4.17
N GLU A 257 -7.36 -1.82 4.26
CA GLU A 257 -7.75 -3.00 5.02
C GLU A 257 -6.58 -3.39 5.90
N ILE A 258 -6.69 -3.23 7.23
CA ILE A 258 -5.58 -3.43 8.16
C ILE A 258 -5.88 -4.61 9.07
N LEU A 259 -5.14 -5.70 8.84
CA LEU A 259 -5.16 -6.92 9.64
C LEU A 259 -4.04 -6.88 10.67
N THR A 260 -4.37 -6.95 11.96
CA THR A 260 -3.40 -7.04 13.05
C THR A 260 -3.21 -8.47 13.51
N MET A 261 -1.99 -8.84 13.91
CA MET A 261 -1.63 -10.20 14.31
C MET A 261 -1.90 -10.44 15.80
N THR A 262 -3.18 -10.44 16.17
CA THR A 262 -3.64 -10.75 17.54
C THR A 262 -3.45 -12.23 17.87
N PRO A 263 -3.53 -12.63 19.16
CA PRO A 263 -3.44 -14.05 19.55
C PRO A 263 -4.45 -14.96 18.83
N SER A 264 -5.68 -14.48 18.62
CA SER A 264 -6.75 -15.16 17.88
C SER A 264 -6.43 -15.32 16.40
N ILE A 265 -5.90 -14.28 15.74
CA ILE A 265 -5.43 -14.38 14.36
C ILE A 265 -4.25 -15.37 14.26
N LYS A 266 -3.26 -15.26 15.15
CA LYS A 266 -2.11 -16.18 15.20
C LYS A 266 -2.53 -17.64 15.43
N ALA A 267 -3.61 -17.90 16.15
CA ALA A 267 -4.12 -19.25 16.37
C ALA A 267 -4.69 -19.89 15.08
N LEU A 268 -5.20 -19.08 14.15
CA LEU A 268 -5.74 -19.55 12.87
C LEU A 268 -4.65 -19.88 11.83
N ILE A 269 -3.45 -19.36 12.01
CA ILE A 269 -2.34 -19.53 11.05
C ILE A 269 -1.68 -20.90 11.24
N ASN A 270 -1.72 -21.70 10.17
CA ASN A 270 -1.12 -23.02 10.03
C ASN A 270 -0.75 -23.30 8.56
N GLU A 271 -0.24 -24.49 8.25
CA GLU A 271 0.16 -24.89 6.88
C GLU A 271 -0.98 -24.79 5.85
N HIS A 272 -2.23 -25.00 6.26
CA HIS A 272 -3.43 -24.90 5.43
C HIS A 272 -4.38 -23.81 5.97
N THR A 273 -3.83 -22.61 6.15
CA THR A 273 -4.59 -21.46 6.68
C THR A 273 -5.81 -21.15 5.83
N ASP A 274 -6.99 -21.18 6.45
CA ASP A 274 -8.27 -20.80 5.83
C ASP A 274 -8.42 -19.27 5.86
N LEU A 275 -8.26 -18.64 4.69
CA LEU A 275 -8.36 -17.18 4.53
C LEU A 275 -9.74 -16.63 4.87
N GLY A 276 -10.81 -17.41 4.68
CA GLY A 276 -12.17 -17.01 5.02
C GLY A 276 -12.34 -16.87 6.53
N LYS A 277 -11.88 -17.86 7.31
CA LYS A 277 -11.87 -17.78 8.77
C LYS A 277 -11.01 -16.64 9.29
N LEU A 278 -9.85 -16.44 8.69
CA LEU A 278 -8.92 -15.38 9.07
C LEU A 278 -9.53 -14.00 8.83
N ARG A 279 -10.17 -13.80 7.67
CA ARG A 279 -10.90 -12.56 7.36
C ARG A 279 -12.05 -12.33 8.34
N GLN A 280 -12.89 -13.34 8.57
CA GLN A 280 -14.01 -13.23 9.52
C GLN A 280 -13.53 -12.85 10.92
N GLN A 281 -12.43 -13.46 11.40
CA GLN A 281 -11.87 -13.15 12.69
C GLN A 281 -11.30 -11.72 12.75
N GLY A 282 -10.55 -11.30 11.73
CA GLY A 282 -10.03 -9.93 11.66
C GLY A 282 -11.16 -8.90 11.68
N MET A 283 -12.26 -9.20 10.98
CA MET A 283 -13.44 -8.33 10.98
C MET A 283 -14.17 -8.26 12.32
N ARG A 284 -14.25 -9.37 13.07
CA ARG A 284 -14.76 -9.37 14.45
C ARG A 284 -13.91 -8.50 15.37
N GLU A 285 -12.61 -8.41 15.10
CA GLU A 285 -11.65 -7.56 15.80
C GLU A 285 -11.58 -6.14 15.23
N GLY A 286 -12.50 -5.81 14.31
CA GLY A 286 -12.72 -4.47 13.79
C GLY A 286 -12.03 -4.17 12.46
N MET A 287 -11.33 -5.12 11.83
CA MET A 287 -10.82 -4.94 10.45
C MET A 287 -11.99 -4.61 9.52
N ARG A 288 -11.82 -3.60 8.66
CA ARG A 288 -12.74 -3.35 7.55
C ARG A 288 -12.10 -3.89 6.28
N THR A 289 -12.89 -4.57 5.45
CA THR A 289 -12.40 -4.96 4.13
C THR A 289 -12.20 -3.75 3.24
N LEU A 290 -11.41 -3.88 2.18
CA LEU A 290 -11.22 -2.79 1.21
C LEU A 290 -12.58 -2.24 0.68
N ARG A 291 -13.55 -3.12 0.42
CA ARG A 291 -14.90 -2.71 -0.02
C ARG A 291 -15.68 -1.96 1.05
N LEU A 292 -15.58 -2.39 2.31
CA LEU A 292 -16.23 -1.69 3.42
C LEU A 292 -15.58 -0.33 3.71
N SER A 293 -14.26 -0.23 3.59
CA SER A 293 -13.54 1.04 3.63
C SER A 293 -14.01 1.96 2.50
N GLY A 294 -14.15 1.44 1.27
CA GLY A 294 -14.72 2.17 0.14
C GLY A 294 -16.18 2.58 0.34
N ALA A 295 -17.01 1.73 0.97
CA ALA A 295 -18.40 2.06 1.29
C ALA A 295 -18.51 3.28 2.21
N GLN A 296 -17.58 3.45 3.16
CA GLN A 296 -17.52 4.66 3.99
C GLN A 296 -17.19 5.92 3.17
N LYS A 297 -16.27 5.82 2.21
CA LYS A 297 -15.91 6.92 1.31
C LYS A 297 -17.07 7.30 0.37
N ILE A 298 -17.84 6.30 -0.09
CA ILE A 298 -19.06 6.53 -0.89
C ILE A 298 -20.12 7.24 -0.05
N ALA A 299 -20.35 6.80 1.20
CA ALA A 299 -21.29 7.44 2.11
C ALA A 299 -20.87 8.88 2.45
N ALA A 300 -19.56 9.18 2.48
CA ALA A 300 -19.03 10.53 2.62
C ALA A 300 -19.10 11.38 1.33
N GLY A 301 -19.54 10.78 0.21
CA GLY A 301 -19.64 11.46 -1.08
C GLY A 301 -18.29 11.85 -1.69
N THR A 302 -17.22 11.11 -1.38
CA THR A 302 -15.88 11.34 -1.92
C THR A 302 -15.58 10.49 -3.14
N THR A 303 -16.21 9.33 -3.29
CA THR A 303 -16.04 8.44 -4.45
C THR A 303 -17.36 7.74 -4.82
N THR A 304 -17.31 6.87 -5.83
CA THR A 304 -18.46 6.20 -6.45
C THR A 304 -18.39 4.68 -6.25
N ILE A 305 -19.53 3.99 -6.31
CA ILE A 305 -19.58 2.52 -6.18
C ILE A 305 -18.73 1.86 -7.27
N GLU A 306 -18.82 2.36 -8.50
CA GLU A 306 -18.08 1.89 -9.66
C GLU A 306 -16.56 1.98 -9.44
N GLU A 307 -16.10 3.02 -8.75
CA GLU A 307 -14.67 3.21 -8.49
C GLU A 307 -14.15 2.22 -7.46
N VAL A 308 -14.94 1.96 -6.41
CA VAL A 308 -14.56 0.98 -5.39
C VAL A 308 -14.57 -0.44 -5.99
N LEU A 309 -15.60 -0.79 -6.75
CA LEU A 309 -15.67 -2.11 -7.41
C LEU A 309 -14.54 -2.30 -8.44
N ARG A 310 -14.12 -1.24 -9.14
CA ARG A 310 -13.02 -1.29 -10.11
C ARG A 310 -11.67 -1.67 -9.50
N VAL A 311 -11.39 -1.24 -8.27
CA VAL A 311 -10.06 -1.40 -7.65
C VAL A 311 -10.00 -2.49 -6.59
N THR A 312 -11.14 -2.96 -6.10
CA THR A 312 -11.21 -3.99 -5.07
C THR A 312 -11.43 -5.37 -5.68
N PRO A 313 -10.87 -6.44 -5.08
CA PRO A 313 -11.15 -7.80 -5.54
C PRO A 313 -12.63 -8.13 -5.43
N GLU A 314 -13.08 -9.14 -6.19
CA GLU A 314 -14.38 -9.74 -5.97
C GLU A 314 -14.48 -10.34 -4.57
N LEU A 315 -15.66 -10.22 -3.96
CA LEU A 315 -15.92 -10.92 -2.71
C LEU A 315 -16.02 -12.40 -3.04
N GLU A 316 -15.05 -13.19 -2.58
CA GLU A 316 -15.21 -14.64 -2.59
C GLU A 316 -16.47 -14.99 -1.79
N LYS A 317 -17.30 -15.85 -2.36
CA LYS A 317 -18.48 -16.39 -1.67
C LYS A 317 -17.97 -17.36 -0.60
N TYR A 318 -17.70 -16.84 0.60
CA TYR A 318 -17.41 -17.65 1.77
C TYR A 318 -18.67 -18.30 2.33
#